data_AF-A0A7M3SDF1-F1
#
_entry.id   AF-A0A7M3SDF1-F1
#
_cell.length_a   1.000
_cell.length_b   1.000
_cell.length_c   1.000
_cell.angle_alpha   90.00
_cell.angle_beta   90.00
_cell.angle_gamma   90.00
#
_symmetry.space_group_name_H-M   'P 1'
#
loop_
_entity.id
_entity.type
_entity.pdbx_description
1 polymer ?
#
loop_
_entity_poly.entity_id
_entity_poly.type
_entity_poly.pdbx_seq_one_letter_code
_entity_poly.pdbx_strand_id
1 'polypeptide(L)'
;MEAFKQDMYNSENGSITVHLEFEIESQSECQDTDAQCKNLTLTLYKGGLQVAQEVFMAISTSGDTFSVDWNIPINENMTRFNKSEEPQIQVEFNYPGYSDVICGLLNSCGGSFRMYYHSPDNPAAEIEFPVVNQTMPEGTDDDDGGLIGGVTDSVPGFGLLAGVGSLAMAAVAASRSSRDD
;
A
#
# COMPACT_ATOMS: atom_id res chain seq x y z
N MET A 1 13.66 -4.77 -6.45
CA MET A 1 12.26 -4.59 -6.00
C MET A 1 11.44 -4.42 -7.26
N GLU A 2 10.50 -5.34 -7.52
CA GLU A 2 9.56 -5.14 -8.63
C GLU A 2 8.51 -4.14 -8.16
N ALA A 3 8.27 -3.09 -8.95
CA ALA A 3 7.22 -2.14 -8.66
C ALA A 3 5.84 -2.79 -8.80
N PHE A 4 4.81 -2.18 -8.20
CA PHE A 4 3.42 -2.58 -8.47
C PHE A 4 3.12 -2.63 -9.97
N LYS A 5 2.55 -3.75 -10.41
CA LYS A 5 2.19 -3.98 -11.82
C LYS A 5 0.93 -3.19 -12.22
N GLN A 6 0.11 -2.84 -11.24
CA GLN A 6 -1.15 -2.11 -11.39
C GLN A 6 -1.45 -1.34 -10.10
N ASP A 7 -2.39 -0.40 -10.18
CA ASP A 7 -2.86 0.33 -9.01
C ASP A 7 -3.59 -0.60 -8.04
N MET A 8 -3.47 -0.30 -6.75
CA MET A 8 -4.20 -0.97 -5.68
C MET A 8 -5.34 -0.07 -5.20
N TYR A 9 -6.54 -0.62 -5.13
CA TYR A 9 -7.74 0.06 -4.65
C TYR A 9 -8.20 -0.57 -3.34
N ASN A 10 -8.35 0.23 -2.30
CA ASN A 10 -8.78 -0.20 -0.97
C ASN A 10 -10.26 0.17 -0.74
N SER A 11 -10.96 -0.67 0.04
CA SER A 11 -12.31 -0.37 0.50
C SER A 11 -12.33 0.86 1.39
N GLU A 12 -13.18 1.85 1.06
CA GLU A 12 -13.35 3.07 1.86
C GLU A 12 -13.78 2.80 3.30
N ASN A 13 -14.51 1.71 3.53
CA ASN A 13 -14.96 1.28 4.86
C ASN A 13 -14.07 0.17 5.46
N GLY A 14 -12.94 -0.14 4.81
CA GLY A 14 -11.99 -1.14 5.28
C GLY A 14 -10.97 -0.57 6.26
N SER A 15 -10.14 -1.46 6.77
CA SER A 15 -8.95 -1.09 7.52
C SER A 15 -7.75 -1.93 7.07
N ILE A 16 -6.56 -1.33 7.13
CA ILE A 16 -5.30 -2.03 6.94
C ILE A 16 -4.93 -2.61 8.31
N THR A 17 -4.69 -3.92 8.37
CA THR A 17 -4.22 -4.60 9.57
C THR A 17 -2.72 -4.79 9.46
N VAL A 18 -1.99 -4.35 10.48
CA VAL A 18 -0.54 -4.51 10.58
C VAL A 18 -0.28 -5.32 11.83
N HIS A 19 0.32 -6.50 11.64
CA HIS A 19 0.80 -7.37 12.70
C HIS A 19 2.30 -7.55 12.52
N LEU A 20 3.12 -7.04 13.43
CA LEU A 20 4.57 -7.13 13.38
C LEU A 20 5.12 -7.67 14.69
N GLU A 21 6.17 -8.47 14.61
CA GLU A 21 6.89 -8.95 15.79
C GLU A 21 8.26 -8.31 15.90
N PHE A 22 8.62 -7.97 17.14
CA PHE A 22 9.88 -7.34 17.49
C PHE A 22 10.55 -8.09 18.63
N GLU A 23 11.87 -8.08 18.60
CA GLU A 23 12.76 -8.51 19.68
C GLU A 23 13.73 -7.36 19.89
N ILE A 24 13.54 -6.63 20.98
CA ILE A 24 14.31 -5.43 21.30
C ILE A 24 14.98 -5.64 22.65
N GLU A 25 16.29 -5.43 22.68
CA GLU A 25 17.08 -5.40 23.90
C GLU A 25 17.68 -4.00 24.05
N SER A 26 17.27 -3.29 25.10
CA SER A 26 17.79 -1.97 25.44
C SER A 26 17.67 -1.74 26.94
N GLN A 27 18.12 -0.58 27.44
CA GLN A 27 17.72 -0.19 28.79
C GLN A 27 16.20 -0.03 28.86
N SER A 28 15.63 -0.31 30.03
CA SER A 28 14.17 -0.27 30.27
C SER A 28 13.63 1.16 30.42
N GLU A 29 14.50 2.10 30.76
CA GLU A 29 14.13 3.48 31.02
C GLU A 29 15.08 4.41 30.29
N CYS A 30 14.52 5.51 29.80
CA CYS A 30 15.29 6.66 29.36
C CYS A 30 15.56 7.54 30.57
N GLN A 31 16.82 7.87 30.80
CA GLN A 31 17.17 8.79 31.87
C GLN A 31 16.81 10.22 31.45
N ASP A 32 16.62 11.13 32.41
CA ASP A 32 16.32 12.54 32.13
C ASP A 32 17.41 13.25 31.28
N THR A 33 18.61 12.67 31.22
CA THR A 33 19.73 13.14 30.38
C THR A 33 19.66 12.64 28.93
N ASP A 34 18.81 11.66 28.63
CA ASP A 34 18.65 11.05 27.31
C ASP A 34 17.64 11.85 26.47
N ALA A 35 18.03 13.07 26.09
CA ALA A 35 17.20 14.01 25.34
C ALA A 35 16.75 13.53 23.94
N GLN A 36 17.10 12.30 23.54
CA GLN A 36 16.77 11.75 22.22
C GLN A 36 15.94 10.47 22.29
N CYS A 37 15.43 10.06 23.45
CA CYS A 37 14.63 8.85 23.53
C CYS A 37 13.36 8.93 22.69
N LYS A 38 13.13 7.88 21.89
CA LYS A 38 11.95 7.72 21.06
C LYS A 38 11.37 6.33 21.27
N ASN A 39 10.10 6.30 21.64
CA ASN A 39 9.31 5.08 21.66
C ASN A 39 9.17 4.48 20.27
N LEU A 40 8.86 3.19 20.22
CA LEU A 40 8.61 2.50 18.97
C LEU A 40 7.45 3.19 18.25
N THR A 41 7.75 3.77 17.10
CA THR A 41 6.80 4.51 16.28
C THR A 41 6.75 3.85 14.91
N LEU A 42 5.55 3.46 14.49
CA LEU A 42 5.30 2.95 13.15
C LEU A 42 4.58 4.02 12.35
N THR A 43 5.08 4.27 11.14
CA THR A 43 4.49 5.23 10.22
C THR A 43 4.23 4.56 8.88
N LEU A 44 3.00 4.66 8.39
CA LEU A 44 2.64 4.24 7.05
C LEU A 44 2.72 5.42 6.10
N TYR A 45 3.50 5.24 5.03
CA TYR A 45 3.60 6.16 3.93
C TYR A 45 2.93 5.59 2.67
N LYS A 46 2.37 6.48 1.87
CA LYS A 46 1.98 6.25 0.48
C LYS A 46 2.89 7.10 -0.40
N GLY A 47 3.85 6.46 -1.07
CA GLY A 47 4.94 7.20 -1.72
C GLY A 47 5.67 8.09 -0.70
N GLY A 48 5.60 9.42 -0.88
CA GLY A 48 6.19 10.39 0.06
C GLY A 48 5.24 10.96 1.12
N LEU A 49 3.96 10.59 1.11
CA LEU A 49 2.95 11.14 2.02
C LEU A 49 2.77 10.24 3.24
N GLN A 50 2.95 10.80 4.45
CA GLN A 50 2.54 10.13 5.68
C GLN A 50 1.01 10.04 5.73
N VAL A 51 0.46 8.84 5.80
CA VAL A 51 -1.00 8.61 5.81
C VAL A 51 -1.51 8.11 7.16
N ALA A 52 -0.65 7.49 7.97
CA ALA A 52 -0.97 7.07 9.34
C ALA A 52 0.30 6.93 10.19
N GLN A 53 0.18 7.08 11.50
CA GLN A 53 1.25 6.87 12.46
C GLN A 53 0.68 6.39 13.80
N GLU A 54 1.39 5.50 14.48
CA GLU A 54 1.08 5.05 15.85
C GLU A 54 2.35 4.99 16.70
N VAL A 55 2.24 5.36 17.97
CA VAL A 55 3.34 5.32 18.96
C VAL A 55 3.02 4.27 20.02
N PHE A 56 3.84 3.24 20.11
CA PHE A 56 3.67 2.13 21.04
C PHE A 56 4.43 2.41 22.34
N MET A 57 3.66 2.66 23.41
CA MET A 57 4.21 2.96 24.74
C MET A 57 4.55 1.70 25.55
N ALA A 58 3.84 0.60 25.30
CA ALA A 58 3.98 -0.65 26.03
C ALA A 58 4.73 -1.67 25.15
N ILE A 59 6.06 -1.56 25.13
CA ILE A 59 6.95 -2.46 24.39
C ILE A 59 7.86 -3.22 25.36
N SER A 60 8.33 -4.40 24.95
CA SER A 60 9.36 -5.12 25.70
C SER A 60 10.76 -4.69 25.25
N THR A 61 11.66 -4.46 26.20
CA THR A 61 13.08 -4.14 25.96
C THR A 61 14.03 -5.16 26.58
N SER A 62 13.52 -6.31 27.04
CA SER A 62 14.27 -7.40 27.67
C SER A 62 14.91 -8.39 26.69
N GLY A 63 14.69 -8.22 25.38
CA GLY A 63 15.02 -9.23 24.37
C GLY A 63 13.95 -10.33 24.23
N ASP A 64 12.81 -10.22 24.92
CA ASP A 64 11.66 -11.09 24.67
C ASP A 64 10.92 -10.66 23.39
N THR A 65 10.42 -11.63 22.63
CA THR A 65 9.58 -11.36 21.46
C THR A 65 8.24 -10.78 21.90
N PHE A 66 7.82 -9.70 21.26
CA PHE A 66 6.50 -9.11 21.43
C PHE A 66 5.90 -8.71 20.08
N SER A 67 4.57 -8.76 20.01
CA SER A 67 3.81 -8.40 18.81
C SER A 67 3.20 -7.01 18.97
N VAL A 68 3.09 -6.31 17.84
CA VAL A 68 2.42 -5.03 17.70
C VAL A 68 1.30 -5.19 16.70
N ASP A 69 0.08 -4.92 17.16
CA ASP A 69 -1.14 -4.89 16.35
C ASP A 69 -1.56 -3.45 16.11
N TRP A 70 -1.62 -3.05 14.85
CA TRP A 70 -2.05 -1.72 14.45
C TRP A 70 -3.13 -1.81 13.38
N ASN A 71 -4.30 -1.25 13.70
CA ASN A 71 -5.44 -1.21 12.80
C ASN A 71 -5.63 0.21 12.26
N ILE A 72 -5.46 0.38 10.95
CA ILE A 72 -5.49 1.68 10.29
C ILE A 72 -6.80 1.79 9.51
N PRO A 73 -7.79 2.60 9.95
CA PRO A 73 -8.98 2.83 9.16
C PRO A 73 -8.62 3.55 7.85
N ILE A 74 -9.17 3.08 6.73
CA ILE A 74 -8.97 3.74 5.43
C ILE A 74 -9.60 5.14 5.47
N ASN A 75 -8.88 6.11 4.90
CA ASN A 75 -9.34 7.46 4.68
C ASN A 75 -9.19 7.85 3.21
N GLU A 76 -9.61 9.05 2.84
CA GLU A 76 -9.60 9.55 1.46
C GLU A 76 -8.21 9.46 0.78
N ASN A 77 -7.12 9.57 1.55
CA ASN A 77 -5.76 9.50 1.01
C ASN A 77 -5.24 8.07 0.80
N MET A 78 -5.94 7.06 1.33
CA MET A 78 -5.55 5.64 1.32
C MET A 78 -6.43 4.75 0.44
N THR A 79 -7.45 5.30 -0.22
CA THR A 79 -8.38 4.54 -1.09
C THR A 79 -7.71 4.01 -2.36
N ARG A 80 -6.65 4.66 -2.84
CA ARG A 80 -5.89 4.24 -4.02
C ARG A 80 -4.40 4.41 -3.81
N PHE A 81 -3.62 3.40 -4.15
CA PHE A 81 -2.15 3.45 -4.26
C PHE A 81 -1.80 3.25 -5.72
N ASN A 82 -1.21 4.28 -6.33
CA ASN A 82 -0.79 4.22 -7.73
C ASN A 82 0.37 3.24 -7.88
N LYS A 83 0.59 2.69 -9.08
CA LYS A 83 1.72 1.78 -9.37
C LYS A 83 3.10 2.33 -8.97
N SER A 84 3.23 3.65 -8.93
CA SER A 84 4.47 4.36 -8.54
C SER A 84 4.50 4.79 -7.07
N GLU A 85 3.38 4.66 -6.35
CA GLU A 85 3.19 5.08 -4.96
C GLU A 85 3.07 3.86 -4.06
N GLU A 86 4.18 3.15 -3.90
CA GLU A 86 4.21 1.96 -3.06
C GLU A 86 4.02 2.31 -1.58
N PRO A 87 3.31 1.46 -0.80
CA PRO A 87 3.23 1.61 0.63
C PRO A 87 4.60 1.35 1.26
N GLN A 88 4.97 2.18 2.23
CA GLN A 88 6.21 2.02 2.99
C GLN A 88 5.90 2.10 4.48
N ILE A 89 6.42 1.16 5.25
CA ILE A 89 6.42 1.23 6.72
C ILE A 89 7.77 1.77 7.15
N GLN A 90 7.74 2.91 7.83
CA GLN A 90 8.89 3.42 8.56
C GLN A 90 8.78 2.98 10.02
N VAL A 91 9.90 2.52 10.56
CA VAL A 91 10.04 2.13 11.95
C VAL A 91 11.06 3.05 12.61
N GLU A 92 10.66 3.74 13.67
CA GLU A 92 11.54 4.54 14.50
C GLU A 92 11.56 4.00 15.92
N PHE A 93 12.75 3.89 16.49
CA PHE A 93 12.97 3.52 17.89
C PHE A 93 14.32 4.08 18.33
N ASN A 94 14.40 4.65 19.53
CA ASN A 94 15.67 5.10 20.09
C ASN A 94 15.68 4.99 21.61
N TYR A 95 16.42 4.01 22.12
CA TYR A 95 16.72 3.83 23.53
C TYR A 95 18.21 3.52 23.68
N PRO A 96 18.84 3.92 24.79
CA PRO A 96 20.23 3.55 25.06
C PRO A 96 20.35 2.03 25.24
N GLY A 97 21.42 1.45 24.69
CA GLY A 97 21.79 0.06 24.96
C GLY A 97 22.18 -0.13 26.43
N TYR A 98 22.12 -1.36 26.91
CA TYR A 98 22.56 -1.73 28.25
C TYR A 98 24.02 -1.38 28.48
N SER A 99 24.29 -0.70 29.59
CA SER A 99 25.62 -0.29 29.99
C SER A 99 25.73 -0.35 31.51
N ASP A 100 26.59 -1.23 32.01
CA ASP A 100 26.99 -1.26 33.41
C ASP A 100 28.52 -1.36 33.55
N VAL A 101 29.01 -1.25 34.79
CA VAL A 101 30.45 -1.31 35.09
C VAL A 101 31.08 -2.65 34.71
N ILE A 102 30.32 -3.75 34.80
CA ILE A 102 30.80 -5.11 34.54
C ILE A 102 30.91 -5.34 33.02
N CYS A 103 29.90 -4.96 32.25
CA CYS A 103 29.87 -4.99 30.80
C CYS A 103 30.92 -4.06 30.20
N GLY A 104 31.21 -2.92 30.83
CA GLY A 104 32.30 -2.03 30.43
C GLY A 104 33.70 -2.67 30.60
N LEU A 105 33.88 -3.49 31.64
CA LEU A 105 35.12 -4.27 31.84
C LEU A 105 35.24 -5.43 30.84
N LEU A 106 34.11 -6.00 30.40
CA LEU A 106 34.05 -7.15 29.49
C LEU A 106 33.87 -6.75 28.01
N ASN A 107 33.76 -5.45 27.70
CA ASN A 107 33.43 -4.92 26.37
C ASN A 107 32.19 -5.59 25.73
N SER A 108 31.18 -5.88 26.55
CA SER A 108 29.96 -6.59 26.13
C SER A 108 28.69 -5.74 26.28
N CYS A 109 28.83 -4.42 26.34
CA CYS A 109 27.69 -3.49 26.37
C CYS A 109 27.02 -3.39 24.99
N GLY A 110 25.72 -3.11 24.97
CA GLY A 110 25.00 -2.87 23.73
C GLY A 110 23.49 -3.02 23.87
N GLY A 111 22.83 -2.99 22.73
CA GLY A 111 21.43 -3.35 22.60
C GLY A 111 21.23 -4.04 21.26
N SER A 112 20.10 -4.69 21.10
CA SER A 112 19.72 -5.35 19.86
C SER A 112 18.34 -4.90 19.42
N PHE A 113 18.14 -4.83 18.11
CA PHE A 113 16.86 -4.54 17.50
C PHE A 113 16.65 -5.54 16.38
N ARG A 114 15.59 -6.33 16.48
CA ARG A 114 15.17 -7.26 15.44
C ARG A 114 13.68 -7.09 15.18
N MET A 115 13.34 -7.01 13.91
CA MET A 115 11.98 -7.01 13.41
C MET A 115 11.81 -8.25 12.54
N TYR A 116 10.75 -9.00 12.77
CA TYR A 116 10.39 -10.14 11.96
C TYR A 116 9.41 -9.70 10.88
N TYR A 117 9.60 -10.22 9.67
CA TYR A 117 8.67 -10.06 8.55
C TYR A 117 8.29 -11.45 8.03
N HIS A 118 7.13 -11.55 7.39
CA HIS A 118 6.61 -12.81 6.88
C HIS A 118 7.64 -13.59 6.06
N SER A 119 7.80 -14.88 6.37
CA SER A 119 8.39 -15.86 5.46
C SER A 119 7.54 -17.13 5.49
N PRO A 120 7.56 -17.97 4.44
CA PRO A 120 6.77 -19.22 4.41
C PRO A 120 6.98 -20.13 5.62
N ASP A 121 8.13 -20.02 6.30
CA ASP A 121 8.50 -20.82 7.47
C ASP A 121 8.23 -20.09 8.82
N ASN A 122 7.90 -18.80 8.79
CA ASN A 122 7.54 -18.00 9.96
C ASN A 122 6.40 -17.02 9.61
N PRO A 123 5.13 -17.37 9.92
CA PRO A 123 3.96 -16.58 9.54
C PRO A 123 3.70 -15.37 10.46
N ALA A 124 4.53 -15.14 11.48
CA ALA A 124 4.16 -14.32 12.63
C ALA A 124 4.10 -12.79 12.39
N ALA A 125 4.41 -12.31 11.18
CA ALA A 125 4.28 -10.89 10.85
C ALA A 125 3.61 -10.74 9.49
N GLU A 126 2.53 -9.96 9.40
CA GLU A 126 1.75 -9.76 8.18
C GLU A 126 1.14 -8.36 8.12
N ILE A 127 0.91 -7.88 6.90
CA ILE A 127 0.18 -6.63 6.65
C ILE A 127 -0.88 -6.92 5.61
N GLU A 128 -2.15 -6.74 5.97
CA GLU A 128 -3.27 -6.96 5.07
C GLU A 128 -3.92 -5.64 4.65
N PHE A 129 -4.08 -5.49 3.34
CA PHE A 129 -4.80 -4.36 2.76
C PHE A 129 -6.22 -4.79 2.40
N PRO A 130 -7.24 -3.96 2.65
CA PRO A 130 -8.63 -4.27 2.30
C PRO A 130 -8.88 -4.02 0.81
N VAL A 131 -8.17 -4.74 -0.05
CA VAL A 131 -8.17 -4.53 -1.51
C VAL A 131 -9.51 -4.93 -2.11
N VAL A 132 -10.07 -4.06 -2.94
CA VAL A 132 -11.31 -4.29 -3.69
C VAL A 132 -11.03 -4.40 -5.18
N ASN A 133 -11.80 -5.25 -5.86
CA ASN A 133 -11.72 -5.36 -7.32
C ASN A 133 -12.45 -4.18 -7.95
N GLN A 134 -11.71 -3.11 -8.25
CA GLN A 134 -12.20 -2.04 -9.10
C GLN A 134 -11.68 -2.28 -10.52
N THR A 135 -12.59 -2.55 -11.46
CA THR A 135 -12.31 -2.27 -12.86
C THR A 135 -12.03 -0.78 -12.96
N MET A 136 -10.84 -0.39 -13.44
CA MET A 136 -10.52 1.02 -13.72
C MET A 136 -11.77 1.68 -14.29
N PRO A 137 -12.30 2.77 -13.68
CA PRO A 137 -13.29 3.55 -14.38
C PRO A 137 -12.63 3.91 -15.71
N GLU A 138 -13.22 3.48 -16.83
CA GLU A 138 -12.85 4.08 -18.10
C GLU A 138 -12.89 5.58 -17.85
N GLY A 139 -11.77 6.25 -18.12
CA GLY A 139 -11.73 7.69 -18.04
C GLY A 139 -12.95 8.19 -18.81
N THR A 140 -13.77 8.99 -18.15
CA THR A 140 -14.62 9.94 -18.86
C THR A 140 -13.69 10.92 -19.56
N ASP A 141 -13.05 10.45 -20.63
CA ASP A 141 -12.68 11.29 -21.74
C ASP A 141 -14.01 11.63 -22.40
N ASP A 142 -14.55 12.79 -22.01
CA ASP A 142 -15.53 13.52 -22.80
C ASP A 142 -14.86 13.93 -24.12
N ASP A 143 -14.63 12.95 -25.00
CA ASP A 143 -14.22 13.14 -26.39
C ASP A 143 -15.20 12.36 -27.29
N ASP A 144 -16.26 13.08 -27.63
CA ASP A 144 -16.96 13.09 -28.91
C ASP A 144 -16.82 11.86 -29.83
N GLY A 145 -17.91 11.08 -29.90
CA GLY A 145 -18.35 10.44 -31.14
C GLY A 145 -17.97 8.97 -31.35
N GLY A 146 -18.95 8.07 -31.29
CA GLY A 146 -18.74 6.70 -31.77
C GLY A 146 -19.83 5.69 -31.49
N LEU A 147 -20.90 5.74 -32.28
CA LEU A 147 -22.02 4.81 -32.35
C LEU A 147 -21.62 3.32 -32.56
N ILE A 148 -21.58 2.49 -31.51
CA ILE A 148 -21.84 1.02 -31.48
C ILE A 148 -21.64 0.54 -30.02
N GLY A 149 -22.56 -0.09 -29.30
CA GLY A 149 -23.54 -1.09 -29.71
C GLY A 149 -23.10 -2.47 -29.20
N GLY A 150 -23.35 -2.75 -27.91
CA GLY A 150 -23.70 -4.07 -27.37
C GLY A 150 -22.74 -5.25 -27.56
N VAL A 151 -22.29 -5.77 -26.42
CA VAL A 151 -21.80 -7.13 -26.13
C VAL A 151 -20.41 -7.51 -26.69
N THR A 152 -19.45 -7.61 -25.77
CA THR A 152 -18.35 -8.57 -25.88
C THR A 152 -18.08 -9.08 -24.46
N ASP A 153 -18.87 -10.09 -24.09
CA ASP A 153 -18.47 -11.07 -23.12
C ASP A 153 -17.44 -11.97 -23.83
N SER A 154 -16.17 -11.57 -23.76
CA SER A 154 -15.05 -12.30 -24.38
C SER A 154 -14.02 -12.61 -23.32
N VAL A 155 -14.13 -13.83 -22.79
CA VAL A 155 -13.09 -14.55 -22.06
C VAL A 155 -11.74 -14.37 -22.78
N PRO A 156 -10.66 -13.96 -22.08
CA PRO A 156 -9.37 -13.74 -22.72
C PRO A 156 -8.70 -15.09 -23.01
N GLY A 157 -8.90 -15.59 -24.23
CA GLY A 157 -8.22 -16.78 -24.73
C GLY A 157 -8.86 -17.35 -25.98
N PHE A 158 -8.26 -17.05 -27.13
CA PHE A 158 -8.59 -17.60 -28.47
C PHE A 158 -9.91 -17.10 -29.10
N GLY A 159 -9.90 -15.87 -29.64
CA GLY A 159 -10.98 -15.33 -30.47
C GLY A 159 -10.64 -15.42 -31.96
N LEU A 160 -11.35 -16.27 -32.69
CA LEU A 160 -11.18 -16.60 -34.10
C LEU A 160 -11.43 -15.40 -35.02
N LEU A 161 -10.53 -15.19 -35.99
CA LEU A 161 -10.82 -14.42 -37.20
C LEU A 161 -11.92 -15.14 -38.01
N ALA A 162 -13.15 -14.64 -37.94
CA ALA A 162 -14.24 -14.88 -38.86
C ALA A 162 -14.88 -13.52 -39.13
N GLY A 163 -15.07 -13.00 -40.34
CA GLY A 163 -15.20 -13.62 -41.64
C GLY A 163 -16.35 -12.87 -42.33
N VAL A 164 -16.01 -12.09 -43.36
CA VAL A 164 -16.85 -11.67 -44.50
C VAL A 164 -18.24 -11.06 -44.23
N GLY A 165 -18.42 -9.81 -44.70
CA GLY A 165 -19.75 -9.24 -44.94
C GLY A 165 -19.67 -7.98 -45.80
N SER A 166 -19.76 -8.13 -47.13
CA SER A 166 -19.87 -7.03 -48.09
C SER A 166 -21.19 -6.27 -47.95
N LEU A 167 -21.13 -4.94 -47.81
CA LEU A 167 -22.27 -4.05 -48.06
C LEU A 167 -21.91 -3.09 -49.19
N ALA A 168 -22.61 -3.23 -50.30
CA ALA A 168 -22.51 -2.40 -51.49
C ALA A 168 -23.77 -1.54 -51.66
N MET A 169 -23.60 -0.35 -52.26
CA MET A 169 -24.61 0.56 -52.85
C MET A 169 -25.48 1.35 -51.85
N ALA A 170 -25.91 2.60 -52.09
CA ALA A 170 -26.04 3.35 -53.33
C ALA A 170 -25.81 4.87 -53.11
N ALA A 171 -25.24 5.53 -54.13
CA ALA A 171 -25.24 6.98 -54.23
C ALA A 171 -26.61 7.50 -54.71
N VAL A 172 -27.16 8.50 -54.02
CA VAL A 172 -28.16 9.42 -54.59
C VAL A 172 -27.63 10.84 -54.42
N ALA A 173 -27.30 11.44 -55.56
CA ALA A 173 -27.09 12.87 -55.72
C ALA A 173 -28.41 13.52 -56.18
N ALA A 174 -28.70 14.71 -55.65
CA ALA A 174 -29.63 15.77 -56.09
C ALA A 174 -30.43 16.29 -54.88
N SER A 175 -30.71 17.58 -54.65
CA SER A 175 -30.40 18.84 -55.32
C SER A 175 -30.91 19.99 -54.44
N ARG A 176 -30.19 21.11 -54.43
CA ARG A 176 -30.54 22.52 -54.11
C ARG A 176 -31.97 22.85 -53.65
N SER A 177 -32.08 23.66 -52.58
CA SER A 177 -32.73 24.98 -52.62
C SER A 177 -32.46 25.75 -51.32
N SER A 178 -31.89 26.95 -51.44
CA SER A 178 -31.90 27.97 -50.41
C SER A 178 -33.35 28.37 -50.08
N ARG A 179 -33.57 28.84 -48.84
CA ARG A 179 -34.72 29.66 -48.47
C ARG A 179 -34.25 30.67 -47.44
N ASP A 180 -34.20 31.92 -47.89
CA ASP A 180 -34.22 33.13 -47.08
C ASP A 180 -35.64 33.35 -46.53
N ASP A 181 -35.72 33.83 -45.29
CA ASP A 181 -36.73 34.79 -44.79
C ASP A 181 -36.11 35.55 -43.60
#